data_AF-A0A835D7B7-F1
#
_entry.id   AF-A0A835D7B7-F1
#
_cell.length_a   1.000
_cell.length_b   1.000
_cell.length_c   1.000
_cell.angle_alpha   90.00
_cell.angle_beta   90.00
_cell.angle_gamma   90.00
#
_symmetry.space_group_name_H-M   'P 1'
#
loop_
_entity.id
_entity.type
_entity.pdbx_description
1 polymer ?
#
loop_
_entity_poly.entity_id
_entity_poly.type
_entity_poly.pdbx_seq_one_letter_code
_entity_poly.pdbx_strand_id
1 'polypeptide(L)'
;MRQESQYEIVWIPIRDRSTPWNYAEQMQFKKLQSMMPWYTVQPPSLIQPAVIKYIKEVWHFTKKPLLVVLNPQGRVVCLNMIHMIWIWGSVAYPFSSARELALWKEETNWTLDLLVDGIDQNILNWIRGGKYICFYRGEDINWIRKFTTSARMVAHYAGIQFEMVYIGKCNPKEQVRKNNATIIAEKLSHCWIDPTEIWFFWVRLENMWYSKMQQGNTVENDFIMQEIRRMLSFDGSEQGFMLALNDHLRKLYTPHHCNRLILKGTTGHIPERMIYADCSHPINKFIVYGCCTD
;
A
#
# COMPACT_ATOMS: atom_id res chain seq x y z
N MET A 1 -8.42 -31.26 -16.27
CA MET A 1 -9.27 -30.39 -17.10
C MET A 1 -8.94 -28.96 -16.75
N ARG A 2 -8.49 -28.13 -17.71
CA ARG A 2 -8.35 -26.68 -17.47
C ARG A 2 -9.77 -26.14 -17.23
N GLN A 3 -9.97 -25.35 -16.18
CA GLN A 3 -11.12 -24.44 -16.14
C GLN A 3 -11.10 -23.62 -17.43
N GLU A 4 -12.23 -23.43 -18.10
CA GLU A 4 -12.30 -22.60 -19.31
C GLU A 4 -11.85 -21.18 -18.97
N SER A 5 -10.60 -20.86 -19.30
CA SER A 5 -10.06 -19.52 -19.14
C SER A 5 -10.70 -18.60 -20.17
N GLN A 6 -11.11 -17.41 -19.77
CA GLN A 6 -11.72 -16.41 -20.67
C GLN A 6 -10.72 -15.79 -21.65
N TYR A 7 -9.44 -16.16 -21.55
CA TYR A 7 -8.33 -15.71 -22.38
C TYR A 7 -7.23 -16.77 -22.44
N GLU A 8 -6.42 -16.71 -23.49
CA GLU A 8 -5.22 -17.53 -23.65
C GLU A 8 -3.97 -16.65 -23.64
N ILE A 9 -2.88 -17.17 -23.08
CA ILE A 9 -1.60 -16.44 -23.04
C ILE A 9 -0.64 -17.05 -24.05
N VAL A 10 -0.05 -16.19 -24.88
CA VAL A 10 0.99 -16.55 -25.85
C VAL A 10 2.30 -15.86 -25.48
N TRP A 11 3.33 -16.65 -25.21
CA TRP A 11 4.69 -16.18 -25.01
C TRP A 11 5.40 -15.98 -26.36
N ILE A 12 5.82 -14.74 -26.61
CA ILE A 12 6.63 -14.36 -27.78
C ILE A 12 8.06 -14.10 -27.31
N PRO A 13 9.01 -15.03 -27.52
CA PRO A 13 10.40 -14.85 -27.11
C PRO A 13 11.11 -13.81 -27.98
N ILE A 14 11.37 -12.63 -27.42
CA ILE A 14 12.13 -11.56 -28.09
C ILE A 14 13.62 -11.72 -27.80
N ARG A 15 14.39 -12.03 -28.84
CA ARG A 15 15.85 -12.17 -28.77
C ARG A 15 16.54 -11.13 -29.67
N ASP A 16 17.73 -10.73 -29.26
CA ASP A 16 18.67 -10.07 -30.15
C ASP A 16 19.32 -11.09 -31.11
N ARG A 17 19.21 -10.83 -32.41
CA ARG A 17 19.75 -11.71 -33.46
C ARG A 17 21.23 -11.43 -33.76
N SER A 18 21.85 -10.46 -33.07
CA SER A 18 23.27 -10.15 -33.18
C SER A 18 24.18 -11.29 -32.70
N THR A 19 23.72 -12.10 -31.74
CA THR A 19 24.44 -13.28 -31.23
C THR A 19 23.90 -14.57 -31.84
N PRO A 20 24.72 -15.58 -32.16
CA PRO A 20 24.26 -16.90 -32.62
C PRO A 20 23.47 -17.65 -31.55
N TRP A 21 22.47 -18.45 -31.95
CA TRP A 21 21.72 -19.31 -31.02
C TRP A 21 22.57 -20.50 -30.60
N ASN A 22 22.96 -20.55 -29.33
CA ASN A 22 23.77 -21.65 -28.83
C ASN A 22 22.96 -22.68 -28.02
N TYR A 23 23.60 -23.81 -27.70
CA TYR A 23 22.98 -24.89 -26.94
C TYR A 23 22.51 -24.44 -25.54
N ALA A 24 23.27 -23.57 -24.86
CA ALA A 24 22.94 -23.08 -23.53
C ALA A 24 21.66 -22.21 -23.55
N GLU A 25 21.52 -21.32 -24.54
CA GLU A 25 20.30 -20.53 -24.76
C GLU A 25 19.10 -21.41 -25.06
N GLN A 26 19.28 -22.48 -25.85
CA GLN A 26 18.22 -23.44 -26.12
C GLN A 26 17.74 -24.16 -24.86
N MET A 27 18.67 -24.57 -24.00
CA MET A 27 18.34 -25.20 -22.71
C MET A 27 17.64 -24.22 -21.78
N GLN A 28 18.09 -22.96 -21.70
CA GLN A 28 17.44 -21.93 -20.90
C GLN A 28 16.02 -21.65 -21.40
N PHE A 29 15.82 -21.58 -22.71
CA PHE A 29 14.52 -21.37 -23.32
C PHE A 29 13.54 -22.52 -23.02
N LYS A 30 13.98 -23.77 -23.18
CA LYS A 30 13.17 -24.95 -22.82
C LYS A 30 12.85 -24.99 -21.32
N LYS A 31 13.80 -24.62 -20.46
CA LYS A 31 13.59 -24.51 -19.02
C LYS A 31 12.49 -23.50 -18.71
N LEU A 32 12.59 -22.28 -19.22
CA LEU A 32 11.58 -21.23 -19.03
C LEU A 32 10.21 -21.70 -19.57
N GLN A 33 10.17 -22.26 -20.77
CA GLN A 33 8.94 -22.79 -21.35
C GLN A 33 8.27 -23.82 -20.44
N SER A 34 9.04 -24.76 -19.89
CA SER A 34 8.49 -25.83 -19.03
C SER A 34 7.90 -25.30 -17.71
N MET A 35 8.27 -24.09 -17.30
CA MET A 35 7.77 -23.44 -16.09
C MET A 35 6.45 -22.69 -16.31
N MET A 36 5.97 -22.54 -17.56
CA MET A 36 4.83 -21.70 -17.89
C MET A 36 3.75 -22.51 -18.64
N PRO A 37 2.46 -22.39 -18.28
CA PRO A 37 1.38 -23.12 -18.94
C PRO A 37 0.94 -22.49 -20.28
N TRP A 38 1.68 -21.50 -20.79
CA TRP A 38 1.33 -20.64 -21.91
C TRP A 38 1.66 -21.26 -23.27
N TYR A 39 0.91 -20.89 -24.30
CA TYR A 39 1.33 -21.15 -25.67
C TYR A 39 2.64 -20.42 -25.94
N THR A 40 3.51 -20.97 -26.78
CA THR A 40 4.82 -20.38 -27.07
C THR A 40 5.09 -20.39 -28.56
N VAL A 41 5.56 -19.27 -29.10
CA VAL A 41 6.02 -19.22 -30.50
C VAL A 41 7.35 -19.97 -30.62
N GLN A 42 7.36 -21.08 -31.36
CA GLN A 42 8.53 -21.93 -31.56
C GLN A 42 8.74 -22.39 -33.00
N PRO A 43 9.99 -22.48 -33.47
CA PRO A 43 11.20 -21.95 -32.81
C PRO A 43 11.23 -20.40 -32.82
N PRO A 44 11.91 -19.74 -31.86
CA PRO A 44 12.00 -18.27 -31.80
C PRO A 44 12.51 -17.61 -33.09
N SER A 45 13.27 -18.36 -33.90
CA SER A 45 13.78 -17.91 -35.21
C SER A 45 12.67 -17.59 -36.22
N LEU A 46 11.46 -18.15 -36.06
CA LEU A 46 10.31 -17.87 -36.94
C LEU A 46 9.76 -16.45 -36.78
N ILE A 47 10.06 -15.77 -35.67
CA ILE A 47 9.55 -14.42 -35.42
C ILE A 47 10.28 -13.42 -36.32
N GLN A 48 9.65 -12.95 -37.39
CA GLN A 48 10.30 -12.10 -38.38
C GLN A 48 10.93 -10.84 -37.76
N PRO A 49 12.07 -10.33 -38.30
CA PRO A 49 12.71 -9.11 -37.80
C PRO A 49 11.78 -7.90 -37.74
N ALA A 50 10.85 -7.78 -38.70
CA ALA A 50 9.83 -6.72 -38.70
C ALA A 50 8.90 -6.79 -37.49
N VAL A 51 8.52 -7.99 -37.05
CA VAL A 51 7.71 -8.19 -35.83
C VAL A 51 8.50 -7.81 -34.58
N ILE A 52 9.77 -8.20 -34.50
CA ILE A 52 10.65 -7.82 -33.38
C ILE A 52 10.80 -6.29 -33.32
N LYS A 53 11.00 -5.65 -34.48
CA LYS A 53 11.10 -4.19 -34.60
C LYS A 53 9.81 -3.52 -34.14
N TYR A 54 8.65 -4.01 -34.60
CA TYR A 54 7.34 -3.51 -34.18
C TYR A 54 7.13 -3.63 -32.66
N ILE A 55 7.46 -4.77 -32.06
CA ILE A 55 7.34 -4.98 -30.61
C ILE A 55 8.26 -4.02 -29.82
N LYS A 56 9.47 -3.75 -30.32
CA LYS A 56 10.41 -2.82 -29.66
C LYS A 56 10.00 -1.36 -29.83
N GLU A 57 9.59 -0.96 -31.04
CA GLU A 57 9.36 0.44 -31.39
C GLU A 57 7.93 0.91 -31.12
N VAL A 58 6.94 0.06 -31.38
CA VAL A 58 5.50 0.39 -31.24
C VAL A 58 4.96 -0.05 -29.88
N TRP A 59 5.34 -1.24 -29.40
CA TRP A 59 4.96 -1.68 -28.04
C TRP A 59 5.96 -1.23 -26.98
N HIS A 60 7.02 -0.53 -27.36
CA HIS A 60 8.04 0.02 -26.45
C HIS A 60 8.69 -1.02 -25.53
N PHE A 61 8.90 -2.25 -26.03
CA PHE A 61 9.56 -3.29 -25.25
C PHE A 61 11.05 -2.97 -25.00
N THR A 62 11.41 -2.77 -23.74
CA THR A 62 12.76 -2.34 -23.28
C THR A 62 13.50 -3.39 -22.44
N LYS A 63 13.13 -4.68 -22.57
CA LYS A 63 13.62 -5.84 -21.78
C LYS A 63 12.95 -6.06 -20.42
N LYS A 64 12.03 -5.20 -19.99
CA LYS A 64 11.13 -5.50 -18.87
C LYS A 64 9.98 -6.39 -19.35
N PRO A 65 9.44 -7.28 -18.50
CA PRO A 65 8.23 -8.04 -18.84
C PRO A 65 7.12 -7.11 -19.33
N LEU A 66 6.46 -7.49 -20.42
CA LEU A 66 5.39 -6.74 -21.05
C LEU A 66 4.27 -7.71 -21.39
N LEU A 67 3.05 -7.40 -20.98
CA LEU A 67 1.88 -8.23 -21.26
C LEU A 67 0.86 -7.42 -22.06
N VAL A 68 0.82 -7.65 -23.36
CA VAL A 68 -0.03 -6.94 -24.31
C VAL A 68 -1.35 -7.68 -24.49
N VAL A 69 -2.45 -6.95 -24.45
CA VAL A 69 -3.81 -7.50 -24.60
C VAL A 69 -4.29 -7.29 -26.03
N LEU A 70 -4.64 -8.38 -26.68
CA LEU A 70 -5.25 -8.38 -28.00
C LEU A 70 -6.72 -8.80 -27.89
N ASN A 71 -7.60 -8.12 -28.62
CA ASN A 71 -8.98 -8.58 -28.79
C ASN A 71 -9.06 -9.75 -29.81
N PRO A 72 -10.22 -10.41 -29.99
CA PRO A 72 -10.37 -11.50 -30.95
C PRO A 72 -10.06 -11.13 -32.42
N GLN A 73 -10.06 -9.83 -32.75
CA GLN A 73 -9.68 -9.32 -34.08
C GLN A 73 -8.17 -9.03 -34.19
N GLY A 74 -7.38 -9.34 -33.17
CA GLY A 74 -5.94 -9.10 -33.13
C GLY A 74 -5.53 -7.65 -32.88
N ARG A 75 -6.47 -6.78 -32.47
CA ARG A 75 -6.16 -5.37 -32.16
C ARG A 75 -5.68 -5.23 -30.73
N VAL A 76 -4.67 -4.39 -30.53
CA VAL A 76 -4.18 -4.02 -29.19
C VAL A 76 -5.23 -3.20 -28.47
N VAL A 77 -5.67 -3.68 -27.30
CA VAL A 77 -6.61 -2.97 -26.41
C VAL A 77 -5.96 -2.49 -25.12
N CYS A 78 -4.79 -3.03 -24.78
CA CYS A 78 -3.94 -2.56 -23.69
C CYS A 78 -2.48 -2.95 -23.97
N LEU A 79 -1.57 -1.97 -23.95
CA LEU A 79 -0.15 -2.20 -24.23
C LEU A 79 0.62 -2.84 -23.07
N ASN A 80 0.09 -2.75 -21.86
CA ASN A 80 0.69 -3.39 -20.70
C ASN A 80 -0.40 -3.64 -19.64
N MET A 81 -0.81 -4.89 -19.43
CA MET A 81 -1.82 -5.22 -18.41
C MET A 81 -1.25 -5.69 -17.07
N ILE A 82 0.08 -5.69 -16.91
CA ILE A 82 0.74 -6.22 -15.70
C ILE A 82 0.20 -5.53 -14.45
N HIS A 83 0.03 -4.21 -14.48
CA HIS A 83 -0.51 -3.48 -13.35
C HIS A 83 -1.96 -3.87 -13.03
N MET A 84 -2.79 -4.12 -14.05
CA MET A 84 -4.17 -4.55 -13.83
C MET A 84 -4.24 -5.92 -13.15
N ILE A 85 -3.34 -6.86 -13.49
CA ILE A 85 -3.27 -8.15 -12.81
C ILE A 85 -2.93 -7.96 -11.33
N TRP A 86 -1.94 -7.11 -11.03
CA TRP A 86 -1.48 -6.91 -9.66
C TRP A 86 -2.49 -6.19 -8.77
N ILE A 87 -3.36 -5.35 -9.35
CA ILE A 87 -4.37 -4.56 -8.61
C ILE A 87 -5.74 -5.23 -8.60
N TRP A 88 -6.15 -5.90 -9.67
CA TRP A 88 -7.54 -6.34 -9.84
C TRP A 88 -7.68 -7.84 -10.12
N GLY A 89 -6.55 -8.54 -10.31
CA GLY A 89 -6.55 -9.96 -10.64
C GLY A 89 -7.43 -10.27 -11.86
N SER A 90 -8.32 -11.25 -11.72
CA SER A 90 -9.24 -11.67 -12.77
C SER A 90 -10.40 -10.69 -13.02
N VAL A 91 -10.74 -9.84 -12.05
CA VAL A 91 -11.86 -8.87 -12.15
C VAL A 91 -11.56 -7.78 -13.20
N ALA A 92 -10.28 -7.60 -13.53
CA ALA A 92 -9.80 -6.73 -14.58
C ALA A 92 -10.13 -7.20 -16.00
N TYR A 93 -10.54 -8.46 -16.22
CA TYR A 93 -10.96 -8.92 -17.55
C TYR A 93 -12.06 -8.00 -18.13
N PRO A 94 -11.98 -7.57 -19.40
CA PRO A 94 -11.09 -8.01 -20.48
C PRO A 94 -9.74 -7.26 -20.59
N PHE A 95 -9.23 -6.72 -19.48
CA PHE A 95 -7.94 -6.04 -19.38
C PHE A 95 -7.77 -4.85 -20.34
N SER A 96 -8.87 -4.15 -20.61
CA SER A 96 -8.87 -2.93 -21.44
C SER A 96 -8.73 -1.68 -20.57
N SER A 97 -8.18 -0.60 -21.13
CA SER A 97 -8.10 0.69 -20.43
C SER A 97 -9.48 1.22 -20.00
N ALA A 98 -10.53 0.95 -20.78
CA ALA A 98 -11.90 1.30 -20.42
C ALA A 98 -12.40 0.52 -19.18
N ARG A 99 -12.07 -0.77 -19.09
CA ARG A 99 -12.39 -1.59 -17.91
C ARG A 99 -11.62 -1.12 -16.68
N GLU A 100 -10.34 -0.81 -16.84
CA GLU A 100 -9.51 -0.26 -15.76
C GLU A 100 -10.09 1.05 -15.20
N LEU A 101 -10.49 1.97 -16.10
CA LEU A 101 -11.14 3.22 -15.70
C LEU A 101 -12.46 2.98 -14.97
N ALA A 102 -13.24 1.98 -15.36
CA ALA A 102 -14.47 1.63 -14.66
C ALA A 102 -14.19 1.11 -13.25
N LEU A 103 -13.20 0.23 -13.09
CA LEU A 103 -12.80 -0.32 -11.78
C LEU A 103 -12.37 0.77 -10.81
N TRP A 104 -11.59 1.74 -11.26
CA TRP A 104 -11.21 2.88 -10.41
C TRP A 104 -12.36 3.83 -10.08
N LYS A 105 -13.42 3.86 -10.89
CA LYS A 105 -14.65 4.62 -10.57
C LYS A 105 -15.53 3.88 -9.57
N GLU A 106 -15.51 2.55 -9.61
CA GLU A 106 -16.19 1.70 -8.65
C GLU A 106 -15.46 1.74 -7.28
N GLU A 107 -14.12 1.75 -7.29
CA GLU A 107 -13.28 1.82 -6.10
C GLU A 107 -12.99 3.29 -5.69
N THR A 108 -13.98 3.93 -5.06
CA THR A 108 -13.85 5.34 -4.62
C THR A 108 -13.17 5.49 -3.26
N ASN A 109 -12.99 4.40 -2.52
CA ASN A 109 -12.56 4.43 -1.12
C ASN A 109 -11.17 3.82 -0.96
N TRP A 110 -10.38 4.40 -0.06
CA TRP A 110 -9.13 3.80 0.38
C TRP A 110 -9.41 2.75 1.45
N THR A 111 -9.56 1.49 1.03
CA THR A 111 -9.93 0.37 1.90
C THR A 111 -8.77 -0.59 2.14
N LEU A 112 -8.84 -1.34 3.23
CA LEU A 112 -7.87 -2.41 3.50
C LEU A 112 -8.03 -3.59 2.53
N ASP A 113 -9.24 -3.85 2.04
CA ASP A 113 -9.49 -4.84 1.00
C ASP A 113 -8.72 -4.50 -0.27
N LEU A 114 -8.74 -3.24 -0.72
CA LEU A 114 -7.96 -2.77 -1.87
C LEU A 114 -6.45 -2.97 -1.67
N LEU A 115 -5.95 -2.76 -0.45
CA LEU A 115 -4.53 -2.86 -0.12
C LEU A 115 -4.03 -4.30 -0.01
N VAL A 116 -4.85 -5.18 0.57
CA VAL A 116 -4.44 -6.54 0.94
C VAL A 116 -4.89 -7.54 -0.10
N ASP A 117 -6.11 -7.42 -0.66
CA ASP A 117 -6.68 -8.14 -1.81
C ASP A 117 -6.23 -9.61 -1.97
N GLY A 118 -6.21 -10.37 -0.87
CA GLY A 118 -5.85 -11.79 -0.89
C GLY A 118 -4.39 -12.14 -0.56
N ILE A 119 -3.55 -11.17 -0.19
CA ILE A 119 -2.19 -11.41 0.32
C ILE A 119 -2.26 -12.27 1.60
N ASP A 120 -3.20 -11.97 2.50
CA ASP A 120 -3.31 -12.65 3.78
C ASP A 120 -4.75 -12.86 4.23
N GLN A 121 -5.16 -14.13 4.31
CA GLN A 121 -6.51 -14.52 4.68
C GLN A 121 -6.89 -14.12 6.11
N ASN A 122 -5.92 -14.01 7.03
CA ASN A 122 -6.18 -13.59 8.40
C ASN A 122 -6.63 -12.13 8.45
N ILE A 123 -5.94 -11.28 7.69
CA ILE A 123 -6.28 -9.86 7.60
C ILE A 123 -7.67 -9.70 6.97
N LEU A 124 -7.99 -10.44 5.91
CA LEU A 124 -9.33 -10.43 5.31
C LEU A 124 -10.42 -10.87 6.31
N ASN A 125 -10.14 -11.85 7.15
CA ASN A 125 -11.07 -12.29 8.19
C ASN A 125 -11.26 -11.21 9.27
N TRP A 126 -10.22 -10.46 9.62
CA TRP A 126 -10.33 -9.34 10.56
C TRP A 126 -11.13 -8.17 10.00
N ILE A 127 -10.95 -7.85 8.72
CA ILE A 127 -11.75 -6.84 8.03
C ILE A 127 -13.23 -7.22 8.09
N ARG A 128 -13.58 -8.46 7.71
CA ARG A 128 -14.96 -8.98 7.81
C ARG A 128 -15.50 -9.00 9.23
N GLY A 129 -14.64 -9.20 10.21
CA GLY A 129 -14.96 -9.14 11.63
C GLY A 129 -15.13 -7.72 12.18
N GLY A 130 -14.95 -6.67 11.37
CA GLY A 130 -15.07 -5.27 11.79
C GLY A 130 -13.98 -4.83 12.77
N LYS A 131 -12.82 -5.50 12.77
CA LYS A 131 -11.70 -5.13 13.63
C LYS A 131 -10.98 -3.89 13.09
N TYR A 132 -10.45 -3.07 13.99
CA TYR A 132 -9.52 -2.00 13.63
C TYR A 132 -8.14 -2.61 13.38
N ILE A 133 -7.56 -2.35 12.21
CA ILE A 133 -6.28 -2.93 11.82
C ILE A 133 -5.28 -1.80 11.60
N CYS A 134 -4.18 -1.82 12.35
CA CYS A 134 -3.11 -0.86 12.21
C CYS A 134 -1.92 -1.51 11.51
N PHE A 135 -1.63 -1.01 10.31
CA PHE A 135 -0.38 -1.29 9.64
C PHE A 135 0.71 -0.36 10.17
N TYR A 136 1.85 -0.93 10.55
CA TYR A 136 2.96 -0.16 11.08
C TYR A 136 4.31 -0.72 10.61
N ARG A 137 5.36 0.11 10.74
CA ARG A 137 6.74 -0.22 10.38
C ARG A 137 7.68 0.42 11.38
N GLY A 138 8.87 -0.17 11.55
CA GLY A 138 9.95 0.36 12.38
C GLY A 138 11.19 -0.53 12.29
N GLU A 139 12.38 0.06 12.43
CA GLU A 139 13.62 -0.72 12.43
C GLU A 139 14.14 -1.00 13.85
N ASP A 140 13.85 -0.10 14.80
CA ASP A 140 14.21 -0.27 16.20
C ASP A 140 13.19 -1.16 16.93
N ILE A 141 13.64 -2.34 17.34
CA ILE A 141 12.82 -3.31 18.06
C ILE A 141 12.31 -2.79 19.42
N ASN A 142 13.06 -1.93 20.10
CA ASN A 142 12.63 -1.34 21.36
C ASN A 142 11.51 -0.34 21.14
N TRP A 143 11.57 0.43 20.05
CA TRP A 143 10.45 1.27 19.62
C TRP A 143 9.23 0.42 19.28
N ILE A 144 9.39 -0.67 18.52
CA ILE A 144 8.29 -1.58 18.14
C ILE A 144 7.59 -2.14 19.39
N ARG A 145 8.36 -2.62 20.38
CA ARG A 145 7.81 -3.11 21.66
C ARG A 145 6.99 -2.04 22.39
N LYS A 146 7.52 -0.82 22.49
CA LYS A 146 6.83 0.31 23.14
C LYS A 146 5.56 0.70 22.39
N PHE A 147 5.64 0.81 21.07
CA PHE A 147 4.51 1.15 20.21
C PHE A 147 3.39 0.11 20.33
N THR A 148 3.70 -1.16 20.11
CA THR A 148 2.70 -2.26 20.16
C THR A 148 2.04 -2.37 21.52
N THR A 149 2.80 -2.21 22.61
CA THR A 149 2.24 -2.21 23.97
C THR A 149 1.31 -1.02 24.19
N SER A 150 1.74 0.18 23.82
CA SER A 150 0.96 1.41 24.01
C SER A 150 -0.33 1.40 23.19
N ALA A 151 -0.25 0.98 21.93
CA ALA A 151 -1.40 0.89 21.03
C ALA A 151 -2.45 -0.10 21.55
N ARG A 152 -2.02 -1.26 22.07
CA ARG A 152 -2.92 -2.23 22.72
C ARG A 152 -3.59 -1.67 23.97
N MET A 153 -2.86 -0.93 24.80
CA MET A 153 -3.45 -0.28 25.97
C MET A 153 -4.54 0.70 25.56
N VAL A 154 -4.27 1.56 24.56
CA VAL A 154 -5.26 2.50 24.03
C VAL A 154 -6.49 1.78 23.50
N ALA A 155 -6.30 0.71 22.71
CA ALA A 155 -7.40 -0.10 22.20
C ALA A 155 -8.24 -0.73 23.30
N HIS A 156 -7.58 -1.28 24.34
CA HIS A 156 -8.24 -1.84 25.51
C HIS A 156 -9.08 -0.78 26.24
N TYR A 157 -8.53 0.40 26.51
CA TYR A 157 -9.28 1.49 27.15
C TYR A 157 -10.43 2.02 26.29
N ALA A 158 -10.27 2.04 24.97
CA ALA A 158 -11.31 2.43 24.03
C ALA A 158 -12.37 1.33 23.81
N GLY A 159 -12.16 0.11 24.32
CA GLY A 159 -13.08 -1.01 24.14
C GLY A 159 -13.18 -1.50 22.69
N ILE A 160 -12.15 -1.26 21.87
CA ILE A 160 -12.16 -1.66 20.45
C ILE A 160 -11.39 -2.95 20.21
N GLN A 161 -11.85 -3.75 19.24
CA GLN A 161 -11.09 -4.89 18.75
C GLN A 161 -10.00 -4.41 17.80
N PHE A 162 -8.74 -4.58 18.19
CA PHE A 162 -7.59 -3.97 17.52
C PHE A 162 -6.52 -5.00 17.19
N GLU A 163 -6.11 -5.02 15.93
CA GLU A 163 -5.04 -5.87 15.41
C GLU A 163 -3.94 -5.00 14.80
N MET A 164 -2.71 -5.50 14.84
CA MET A 164 -1.55 -4.81 14.26
C MET A 164 -0.84 -5.71 13.27
N VAL A 165 -0.43 -5.13 12.14
CA VAL A 165 0.33 -5.80 11.09
C VAL A 165 1.63 -5.05 10.87
N TYR A 166 2.75 -5.74 11.09
CA TYR A 166 4.06 -5.21 10.77
C TYR A 166 4.35 -5.35 9.28
N ILE A 167 4.46 -4.22 8.58
CA ILE A 167 4.86 -4.18 7.16
C ILE A 167 6.39 -4.15 7.10
N GLY A 168 6.98 -5.21 6.56
CA GLY A 168 8.42 -5.28 6.29
C GLY A 168 8.88 -4.33 5.18
N LYS A 169 10.14 -4.47 4.75
CA LYS A 169 10.66 -3.76 3.56
C LYS A 169 10.55 -4.64 2.32
N CYS A 170 10.35 -4.01 1.16
CA CYS A 170 10.42 -4.69 -0.14
C CYS A 170 11.78 -5.39 -0.33
N ASN A 171 12.85 -4.81 0.19
CA ASN A 171 14.19 -5.42 0.29
C ASN A 171 14.60 -5.61 1.77
N PRO A 172 14.26 -6.74 2.41
CA PRO A 172 14.57 -6.95 3.81
C PRO A 172 16.08 -7.14 4.01
N LYS A 173 16.75 -6.10 4.54
CA LYS A 173 18.08 -6.25 5.14
C LYS A 173 18.01 -7.28 6.28
N GLU A 174 19.14 -7.84 6.69
CA GLU A 174 19.23 -8.81 7.79
C GLU A 174 18.49 -8.35 9.07
N GLN A 175 18.49 -7.03 9.33
CA GLN A 175 17.77 -6.41 10.44
C GLN A 175 16.25 -6.63 10.41
N VAL A 176 15.61 -6.57 9.23
CA VAL A 176 14.16 -6.79 9.10
C VAL A 176 13.81 -8.24 9.44
N ARG A 177 14.67 -9.20 9.05
CA ARG A 177 14.49 -10.61 9.39
C ARG A 177 14.61 -10.85 10.90
N LYS A 178 15.57 -10.18 11.57
CA LYS A 178 15.73 -10.22 13.03
C LYS A 178 14.51 -9.63 13.75
N ASN A 179 13.96 -8.53 13.24
CA ASN A 179 12.75 -7.91 13.80
C ASN A 179 11.55 -8.85 13.65
N ASN A 180 11.33 -9.45 12.47
CA ASN A 180 10.24 -10.41 12.26
C ASN A 180 10.31 -11.58 13.25
N ALA A 181 11.50 -12.18 13.42
CA ALA A 181 11.69 -13.26 14.39
C ALA A 181 11.35 -12.83 15.83
N THR A 182 11.75 -11.62 16.23
CA THR A 182 11.45 -11.09 17.56
C THR A 182 9.97 -10.79 17.74
N ILE A 183 9.33 -10.17 16.75
CA ILE A 183 7.88 -9.87 16.76
C ILE A 183 7.06 -11.15 16.94
N ILE A 184 7.44 -12.23 16.25
CA ILE A 184 6.78 -13.53 16.35
C ILE A 184 7.02 -14.16 17.73
N ALA A 185 8.27 -14.22 18.18
CA ALA A 185 8.64 -14.84 19.45
C ALA A 185 7.96 -14.15 20.65
N GLU A 186 7.90 -12.82 20.64
CA GLU A 186 7.29 -12.01 21.70
C GLU A 186 5.79 -11.76 21.47
N LYS A 187 5.23 -12.26 20.35
CA LYS A 187 3.82 -12.07 19.96
C LYS A 187 3.41 -10.59 19.98
N LEU A 188 4.24 -9.72 19.42
CA LEU A 188 4.02 -8.26 19.45
C LEU A 188 2.94 -7.80 18.47
N SER A 189 2.77 -8.51 17.36
CA SER A 189 1.81 -8.22 16.30
C SER A 189 1.80 -9.35 15.28
N HIS A 190 0.93 -9.24 14.27
CA HIS A 190 0.99 -10.07 13.08
C HIS A 190 2.09 -9.62 12.14
N CYS A 191 2.71 -10.55 11.42
CA CYS A 191 3.81 -10.28 10.51
C CYS A 191 3.78 -11.26 9.35
N TRP A 192 4.02 -10.76 8.14
CA TRP A 192 4.28 -11.58 6.97
C TRP A 192 5.66 -12.23 7.08
N ILE A 193 5.68 -13.56 7.06
CA ILE A 193 6.91 -14.35 7.17
C ILE A 193 7.46 -14.62 5.78
N ASP A 194 6.57 -14.84 4.80
CA ASP A 194 6.95 -15.07 3.42
C ASP A 194 7.38 -13.72 2.79
N PRO A 195 8.65 -13.60 2.33
CA PRO A 195 9.08 -12.42 1.59
C PRO A 195 8.20 -12.09 0.38
N THR A 196 7.52 -13.09 -0.18
CA THR A 196 6.61 -12.94 -1.31
C THR A 196 5.37 -12.13 -0.95
N GLU A 197 4.80 -12.28 0.26
CA GLU A 197 3.64 -11.50 0.73
C GLU A 197 4.01 -10.01 0.85
N ILE A 198 5.17 -9.73 1.47
CA ILE A 198 5.72 -8.36 1.59
C ILE A 198 5.95 -7.77 0.20
N TRP A 199 6.56 -8.55 -0.71
CA TRP A 199 6.82 -8.13 -2.07
C TRP A 199 5.52 -7.82 -2.84
N PHE A 200 4.52 -8.71 -2.77
CA PHE A 200 3.22 -8.49 -3.42
C PHE A 200 2.56 -7.21 -2.94
N PHE A 201 2.57 -6.93 -1.63
CA PHE A 201 2.02 -5.71 -1.06
C PHE A 201 2.66 -4.45 -1.68
N TRP A 202 3.99 -4.39 -1.71
CA TRP A 202 4.71 -3.23 -2.25
C TRP A 202 4.56 -3.10 -3.76
N VAL A 203 4.68 -4.20 -4.51
CA VAL A 203 4.47 -4.20 -5.96
C VAL A 203 3.07 -3.76 -6.31
N ARG A 204 2.06 -4.19 -5.56
CA ARG A 204 0.68 -3.76 -5.76
C ARG A 204 0.53 -2.24 -5.57
N LEU A 205 1.07 -1.68 -4.49
CA LEU A 205 1.09 -0.21 -4.26
C LEU A 205 1.76 0.56 -5.40
N GLU A 206 2.92 0.10 -5.87
CA GLU A 206 3.63 0.69 -7.00
C GLU A 206 2.80 0.63 -8.29
N ASN A 207 2.10 -0.49 -8.54
CA ASN A 207 1.23 -0.63 -9.70
C ASN A 207 -0.01 0.25 -9.59
N MET A 208 -0.60 0.42 -8.40
CA MET A 208 -1.70 1.37 -8.18
C MET A 208 -1.28 2.80 -8.48
N TRP A 209 -0.09 3.20 -8.02
CA TRP A 209 0.49 4.51 -8.35
C TRP A 209 0.67 4.69 -9.85
N TYR A 210 1.29 3.71 -10.51
CA TYR A 210 1.52 3.73 -11.95
C TYR A 210 0.20 3.86 -12.72
N SER A 211 -0.80 3.03 -12.38
CA SER A 211 -2.12 3.02 -13.00
C SER A 211 -2.82 4.38 -12.87
N LYS A 212 -2.87 4.97 -11.67
CA LYS A 212 -3.47 6.29 -11.44
C LYS A 212 -2.77 7.39 -12.24
N MET A 213 -1.43 7.36 -12.30
CA MET A 213 -0.64 8.32 -13.06
C MET A 213 -0.91 8.22 -14.57
N GLN A 214 -1.08 7.01 -15.12
CA GLN A 214 -1.43 6.82 -16.54
C GLN A 214 -2.81 7.40 -16.91
N GLN A 215 -3.71 7.52 -15.93
CA GLN A 215 -5.03 8.12 -16.13
C GLN A 215 -5.04 9.64 -15.98
N GLY A 216 -3.88 10.27 -15.78
CA GLY A 216 -3.75 11.71 -15.59
C GLY A 216 -4.11 12.21 -14.20
N ASN A 217 -4.26 11.30 -13.22
CA ASN A 217 -4.45 11.70 -11.82
C ASN A 217 -3.13 12.20 -11.23
N THR A 218 -3.25 13.13 -10.27
CA THR A 218 -2.15 13.70 -9.52
C THR A 218 -2.44 13.59 -8.02
N VAL A 219 -1.42 13.80 -7.20
CA VAL A 219 -1.57 13.75 -5.73
C VAL A 219 -2.56 14.81 -5.25
N GLU A 220 -2.69 15.92 -5.95
CA GLU A 220 -3.55 17.03 -5.58
C GLU A 220 -5.02 16.75 -5.87
N ASN A 221 -5.33 15.92 -6.88
CA ASN A 221 -6.70 15.68 -7.33
C ASN A 221 -7.27 14.29 -6.99
N ASP A 222 -6.45 13.34 -6.55
CA ASP A 222 -6.88 11.97 -6.24
C ASP A 222 -6.45 11.56 -4.82
N PHE A 223 -7.45 11.31 -3.95
CA PHE A 223 -7.24 10.93 -2.56
C PHE A 223 -6.52 9.58 -2.41
N ILE A 224 -6.83 8.59 -3.24
CA ILE A 224 -6.16 7.28 -3.22
C ILE A 224 -4.67 7.48 -3.55
N MET A 225 -4.36 8.33 -4.53
CA MET A 225 -2.99 8.66 -4.88
C MET A 225 -2.23 9.35 -3.72
N GLN A 226 -2.91 10.18 -2.92
CA GLN A 226 -2.33 10.73 -1.69
C GLN A 226 -1.97 9.64 -0.68
N GLU A 227 -2.86 8.69 -0.43
CA GLU A 227 -2.61 7.61 0.52
C GLU A 227 -1.53 6.65 0.03
N ILE A 228 -1.50 6.32 -1.27
CA ILE A 228 -0.41 5.54 -1.87
C ILE A 228 0.93 6.25 -1.68
N ARG A 229 0.99 7.58 -1.92
CA ARG A 229 2.22 8.36 -1.68
C ARG A 229 2.67 8.28 -0.24
N ARG A 230 1.74 8.38 0.72
CA ARG A 230 2.05 8.26 2.16
C ARG A 230 2.61 6.87 2.46
N MET A 231 1.98 5.80 1.97
CA MET A 231 2.46 4.43 2.16
C MET A 231 3.86 4.22 1.56
N LEU A 232 4.08 4.64 0.31
CA LEU A 232 5.38 4.51 -0.37
C LEU A 232 6.49 5.35 0.28
N SER A 233 6.13 6.49 0.89
CA SER A 233 7.10 7.29 1.66
C SER A 233 7.68 6.52 2.85
N PHE A 234 6.96 5.51 3.35
CA PHE A 234 7.47 4.63 4.40
C PHE A 234 8.55 3.68 3.88
N ASP A 235 8.57 3.29 2.60
CA ASP A 235 9.61 2.37 2.12
C ASP A 235 10.98 3.06 2.02
N GLY A 236 11.00 4.35 1.66
CA GLY A 236 12.19 5.10 1.25
C GLY A 236 13.06 5.79 2.31
N SER A 237 12.70 5.84 3.60
CA SER A 237 13.56 6.47 4.62
C SER A 237 13.52 5.80 6.01
N GLU A 238 14.65 5.88 6.71
CA GLU A 238 14.85 5.37 8.09
C GLU A 238 14.02 6.13 9.15
N GLN A 239 13.26 7.18 8.77
CA GLN A 239 12.54 8.07 9.69
C GLN A 239 11.10 8.43 9.25
N GLY A 240 10.59 7.81 8.18
CA GLY A 240 9.40 8.27 7.45
C GLY A 240 8.08 8.34 8.23
N PHE A 241 7.76 7.34 9.07
CA PHE A 241 6.49 7.36 9.82
C PHE A 241 6.47 8.43 10.92
N MET A 242 7.54 8.56 11.70
CA MET A 242 7.60 9.56 12.77
C MET A 242 7.67 10.98 12.23
N LEU A 243 8.34 11.21 11.09
CA LEU A 243 8.36 12.51 10.41
C LEU A 243 7.01 12.84 9.78
N ALA A 244 6.37 11.89 9.08
CA ALA A 244 5.06 12.12 8.46
C ALA A 244 3.96 12.30 9.51
N LEU A 245 4.00 11.53 10.61
CA LEU A 245 3.13 11.70 11.76
C LEU A 245 3.40 13.03 12.45
N ASN A 246 4.67 13.41 12.68
CA ASN A 246 4.99 14.73 13.24
C ASN A 246 4.55 15.88 12.32
N ASP A 247 4.70 15.76 11.00
CA ASP A 247 4.26 16.78 10.06
C ASP A 247 2.73 16.87 9.99
N HIS A 248 2.02 15.73 10.09
CA HIS A 248 0.57 15.71 10.18
C HIS A 248 0.09 16.30 11.52
N LEU A 249 0.71 15.90 12.63
CA LEU A 249 0.44 16.48 13.94
C LEU A 249 0.79 17.98 13.97
N ARG A 250 1.89 18.42 13.34
CA ARG A 250 2.27 19.84 13.19
C ARG A 250 1.26 20.65 12.39
N LYS A 251 0.56 20.04 11.44
CA LYS A 251 -0.56 20.67 10.72
C LYS A 251 -1.83 20.74 11.58
N LEU A 252 -1.95 19.89 12.60
CA LEU A 252 -3.00 19.95 13.61
C LEU A 252 -2.62 20.87 14.79
N TYR A 253 -1.32 21.10 15.02
CA TYR A 253 -0.80 22.05 16.00
C TYR A 253 -0.94 23.49 15.45
N THR A 254 -1.92 24.24 15.95
CA THR A 254 -1.87 25.71 15.86
C THR A 254 -0.78 26.24 16.82
N PRO A 255 -0.13 27.39 16.58
CA PRO A 255 0.95 27.90 17.43
C PRO A 255 0.58 28.17 18.91
N HIS A 256 -0.69 27.99 19.29
CA HIS A 256 -1.21 28.24 20.63
C HIS A 256 -1.65 26.95 21.30
N HIS A 257 -0.70 26.07 21.62
CA HIS A 257 -0.96 24.94 22.51
C HIS A 257 -0.18 25.10 23.82
N CYS A 258 -0.93 25.38 24.89
CA CYS A 258 -0.44 25.52 26.25
C CYS A 258 -0.05 24.11 26.77
N ASN A 259 1.24 23.76 26.75
CA ASN A 259 1.73 22.48 27.29
C ASN A 259 2.02 22.54 28.81
N ARG A 260 1.73 23.67 29.46
CA ARG A 260 1.92 23.88 30.90
C ARG A 260 0.67 24.49 31.53
N LEU A 261 -0.13 23.65 32.17
CA LEU A 261 -1.26 24.08 33.00
C LEU A 261 -0.72 24.40 34.40
N ILE A 262 -0.64 25.67 34.78
CA ILE A 262 -0.35 26.06 36.16
C ILE A 262 -1.67 26.29 36.86
N LEU A 263 -2.06 25.35 37.72
CA LEU A 263 -3.16 25.55 38.66
C LEU A 263 -2.69 26.59 39.69
N LYS A 264 -3.15 27.85 39.59
CA LYS A 264 -2.99 28.79 40.72
C LYS A 264 -3.80 28.20 41.88
N GLY A 265 -3.07 27.89 42.96
CA GLY A 265 -3.49 27.07 44.10
C GLY A 265 -4.98 27.10 44.43
N THR A 266 -5.60 25.91 44.41
CA THR A 266 -6.81 25.62 45.17
C THR A 266 -6.46 25.56 46.66
N THR A 267 -6.33 26.74 47.27
CA THR A 267 -6.51 26.92 48.70
C THR A 267 -7.64 27.92 48.88
N GLY A 268 -8.88 27.41 48.89
CA GLY A 268 -10.09 28.22 49.10
C GLY A 268 -11.28 27.68 48.31
N HIS A 269 -12.29 27.20 49.02
CA HIS A 269 -13.57 26.77 48.44
C HIS A 269 -14.24 27.98 47.75
N ILE A 270 -14.39 27.94 46.44
CA ILE A 270 -15.11 28.99 45.70
C ILE A 270 -16.62 28.76 45.88
N PRO A 271 -17.40 29.74 46.39
CA PRO A 271 -18.84 29.57 46.63
C PRO A 271 -19.61 29.13 45.38
N GLU A 272 -20.64 28.30 45.54
CA GLU A 272 -21.43 27.76 44.43
C GLU A 272 -22.33 28.82 43.76
N ARG A 273 -22.67 29.90 44.47
CA ARG A 273 -23.48 31.01 43.95
C ARG A 273 -22.77 32.34 44.20
N MET A 274 -22.54 33.10 43.13
CA MET A 274 -22.10 34.49 43.19
C MET A 274 -23.17 35.39 42.57
N ILE A 275 -23.33 36.56 43.17
CA ILE A 275 -24.34 37.54 42.82
C ILE A 275 -23.63 38.82 42.40
N TYR A 276 -24.13 39.50 41.35
CA TYR A 276 -23.54 40.77 40.90
C TYR A 276 -23.72 41.84 41.99
N ALA A 277 -22.63 42.49 42.39
CA ALA A 277 -22.64 43.41 43.54
C ALA A 277 -23.60 44.60 43.36
N ASP A 278 -23.82 45.05 42.12
CA ASP A 278 -24.63 46.24 41.83
C ASP A 278 -26.10 45.94 41.46
N CYS A 279 -26.46 44.71 41.12
CA CYS A 279 -27.81 44.40 40.63
C CYS A 279 -28.42 43.09 41.13
N SER A 280 -27.77 42.38 42.06
CA SER A 280 -28.30 41.18 42.75
C SER A 280 -28.79 40.05 41.84
N HIS A 281 -28.41 40.04 40.57
CA HIS A 281 -28.73 38.94 39.65
C HIS A 281 -27.72 37.78 39.80
N PRO A 282 -28.19 36.51 39.74
CA PRO A 282 -27.31 35.35 39.82
C PRO A 282 -26.42 35.25 38.57
N ILE A 283 -25.12 35.07 38.79
CA ILE A 283 -24.13 34.96 37.70
C ILE A 283 -23.92 33.49 37.33
N ASN A 284 -23.96 33.17 36.03
CA ASN A 284 -23.60 31.85 35.52
C ASN A 284 -22.08 31.62 35.61
N LYS A 285 -21.69 30.47 36.14
CA LYS A 285 -20.28 30.13 36.42
C LYS A 285 -19.61 29.61 35.14
N PHE A 286 -18.56 30.29 34.69
CA PHE A 286 -17.69 29.81 33.63
C PHE A 286 -16.25 29.81 34.13
N ILE A 287 -15.60 28.64 34.13
CA ILE A 287 -14.18 28.53 34.44
C ILE A 287 -13.43 28.89 33.15
N VAL A 288 -12.77 30.04 33.13
CA VAL A 288 -11.99 30.50 31.98
C VAL A 288 -10.53 30.28 32.27
N TYR A 289 -9.85 29.56 31.39
CA TYR A 289 -8.41 29.31 31.46
C TYR A 289 -7.68 30.33 30.57
N GLY A 290 -6.82 31.14 31.17
CA GLY A 290 -5.91 32.03 30.43
C GLY A 290 -4.55 31.37 30.25
N CYS A 291 -4.04 31.36 29.02
CA CYS A 291 -2.66 30.92 28.74
C CYS A 291 -1.73 32.14 28.89
N CYS A 292 -0.63 31.99 29.63
CA CYS A 292 0.41 33.02 29.71
C CYS A 292 1.29 32.92 28.46
N THR A 293 1.38 34.00 27.68
CA THR A 293 2.53 34.26 26.83
C THR A 293 3.53 35.03 27.68
N ASP A 294 4.76 34.53 27.81
CA ASP A 294 5.88 35.35 28.29
C ASP A 294 6.10 36.56 27.35
#